data_AF-A0A9Q0TNU2-F1
#
_entry.id   AF-A0A9Q0TNU2-F1
#
_cell.length_a   1.000
_cell.length_b   1.000
_cell.length_c   1.000
_cell.angle_alpha   90.00
_cell.angle_beta   90.00
_cell.angle_gamma   90.00
#
_symmetry.space_group_name_H-M   'P 1'
#
loop_
_entity.id
_entity.type
_entity.pdbx_description
1 polymer ?
#
loop_
_entity_poly.entity_id
_entity_poly.type
_entity_poly.pdbx_seq_one_letter_code
_entity_poly.pdbx_strand_id
1 'polypeptide(L)'
;MDTSYLSHAELNWSVRLKIVQGIAEGLGYLHTKLASSHLPHGNLKSSNVFLSDGSEPLLSECGLRPLISPPTLAQALFGYKAPEAAQHGVSPMCDVYCLGIIVLEILTGKKS
;
A
#
# COMPACT_ATOMS: atom_id res chain seq x y z
N MET A 1 2.83 22.42 14.99
CA MET A 1 2.68 20.97 14.86
C MET A 1 3.82 20.51 13.97
N ASP A 2 4.86 19.94 14.57
CA ASP A 2 6.05 19.51 13.84
C ASP A 2 5.72 18.25 13.03
N THR A 3 5.63 18.41 11.71
CA THR A 3 5.72 17.29 10.78
C THR A 3 7.20 16.97 10.59
N SER A 4 7.83 16.35 11.59
CA SER A 4 9.18 15.84 11.46
C SER A 4 9.14 14.65 10.51
N TYR A 5 9.55 14.88 9.26
CA TYR A 5 9.91 13.83 8.33
C TYR A 5 10.93 12.92 9.01
N LEU A 6 10.58 11.65 9.23
CA LEU A 6 11.48 10.68 9.85
C LEU A 6 12.79 10.65 9.04
N SER A 7 13.88 11.02 9.70
CA SER A 7 15.20 10.98 9.09
C SER A 7 15.61 9.54 8.81
N HIS A 8 16.53 9.34 7.87
CA HIS A 8 17.03 8.00 7.53
C HIS A 8 17.65 7.26 8.74
N ALA A 9 18.01 8.00 9.80
CA ALA A 9 18.54 7.51 11.08
C ALA A 9 17.45 6.95 12.04
N GLU A 10 16.18 7.34 11.88
CA GLU A 10 15.07 6.90 12.75
C GLU A 10 14.42 5.60 12.26
N LEU A 11 14.55 5.27 10.97
CA LEU A 11 14.16 3.97 10.40
C LEU A 11 15.25 2.93 10.63
N ASN A 12 15.51 2.57 11.88
CA ASN A 12 16.34 1.41 12.19
C ASN A 12 15.63 0.11 11.75
N TRP A 13 16.35 -1.01 11.77
CA TRP A 13 15.84 -2.29 11.27
C TRP A 13 14.53 -2.73 11.95
N SER A 14 14.43 -2.56 13.26
CA SER A 14 13.23 -2.92 14.02
C SER A 14 12.02 -2.11 13.58
N VAL A 15 12.19 -0.80 13.35
CA VAL A 15 11.12 0.07 12.84
C VAL A 15 10.70 -0.34 11.42
N ARG A 16 11.67 -0.64 10.54
CA ARG A 16 11.37 -1.09 9.17
C ARG A 16 10.56 -2.38 9.16
N LEU A 17 10.96 -3.37 9.97
CA LEU A 17 10.23 -4.63 10.10
C LEU A 17 8.82 -4.41 10.66
N LYS A 18 8.68 -3.56 11.68
CA LYS A 18 7.38 -3.19 12.24
C LYS A 18 6.43 -2.61 11.19
N ILE A 19 6.94 -1.69 10.37
CA ILE A 19 6.17 -1.09 9.27
C ILE A 19 5.76 -2.14 8.25
N VAL A 20 6.69 -2.98 7.77
CA VAL A 20 6.39 -4.02 6.78
C VAL A 20 5.36 -5.01 7.33
N GLN A 21 5.53 -5.45 8.58
CA GLN A 21 4.60 -6.35 9.25
C GLN A 21 3.21 -5.72 9.36
N GLY A 22 3.10 -4.49 9.84
CA GLY A 22 1.79 -3.83 9.99
C GLY A 22 1.08 -3.59 8.66
N ILE A 23 1.81 -3.29 7.57
CA ILE A 23 1.21 -3.20 6.23
C ILE A 23 0.65 -4.57 5.81
N ALA A 24 1.42 -5.64 6.00
CA ALA A 24 1.01 -7.00 5.66
C ALA A 24 -0.21 -7.46 6.48
N GLU A 25 -0.26 -7.12 7.77
CA GLU A 25 -1.41 -7.37 8.63
C GLU A 25 -2.65 -6.60 8.18
N GLY A 26 -2.48 -5.31 7.82
CA GLY A 26 -3.56 -4.48 7.27
C GLY A 26 -4.12 -5.04 5.97
N LEU A 27 -3.26 -5.48 5.04
CA LEU A 27 -3.69 -6.15 3.81
C LEU A 27 -4.37 -7.49 4.10
N GLY A 28 -3.84 -8.30 5.01
CA GLY A 28 -4.45 -9.55 5.43
C GLY A 28 -5.86 -9.33 6.00
N TYR A 29 -6.04 -8.29 6.82
CA TYR A 29 -7.34 -7.90 7.33
C TYR A 29 -8.30 -7.49 6.20
N LEU A 30 -7.83 -6.68 5.24
CA LEU A 30 -8.63 -6.29 4.07
C LEU A 30 -9.07 -7.50 3.23
N HIS A 31 -8.14 -8.39 2.91
CA HIS A 31 -8.39 -9.54 2.04
C HIS A 31 -9.26 -10.61 2.70
N THR A 32 -9.27 -10.72 4.04
CA THR A 32 -9.94 -11.83 4.75
C THR A 32 -11.10 -11.42 5.66
N LYS A 33 -11.09 -10.23 6.26
CA LYS A 33 -12.05 -9.81 7.30
C LYS A 33 -13.05 -8.75 6.82
N LEU A 34 -12.62 -7.85 5.94
CA LEU A 34 -13.49 -6.78 5.43
C LEU A 34 -14.22 -7.16 4.13
N ALA A 35 -13.80 -8.19 3.42
CA ALA A 35 -14.37 -8.52 2.12
C ALA A 35 -15.26 -9.78 2.16
N SER A 36 -16.55 -9.60 1.87
CA SER A 36 -17.43 -10.67 1.36
C SER A 36 -17.09 -11.08 -0.09
N SER A 37 -16.08 -10.47 -0.71
CA SER A 37 -15.90 -10.44 -2.18
C SER A 37 -14.45 -10.32 -2.68
N HIS A 38 -13.42 -10.73 -1.90
CA HIS A 38 -12.01 -10.70 -2.36
C HIS A 38 -11.55 -9.32 -2.89
N LEU A 39 -12.04 -8.23 -2.27
CA LEU A 39 -11.78 -6.88 -2.74
C LEU A 39 -10.33 -6.48 -2.43
N PRO A 40 -9.50 -6.12 -3.44
CA PRO A 40 -8.17 -5.58 -3.20
C PRO A 40 -8.23 -4.16 -2.61
N HIS A 41 -7.14 -3.74 -1.97
CA HIS A 41 -6.90 -2.35 -1.66
C HIS A 41 -6.98 -1.49 -2.93
N GLY A 42 -6.35 -1.95 -4.01
CA GLY A 42 -6.52 -1.37 -5.34
C GLY A 42 -5.90 0.02 -5.55
N ASN A 43 -5.09 0.50 -4.60
CA ASN A 43 -4.25 1.71 -4.69
C ASN A 43 -3.08 1.66 -3.67
N LEU A 44 -2.45 0.50 -3.48
CA LEU A 44 -1.37 0.37 -2.52
C LEU A 44 -0.07 0.94 -3.11
N LYS A 45 0.50 1.94 -2.42
CA LYS A 45 1.79 2.57 -2.73
C LYS A 45 2.34 3.26 -1.48
N SER A 46 3.64 3.52 -1.42
CA SER A 46 4.28 4.13 -0.25
C SER A 46 3.66 5.47 0.15
N SER A 47 3.23 6.30 -0.81
CA SER A 47 2.55 7.58 -0.50
C SER A 47 1.20 7.43 0.19
N ASN A 48 0.63 6.22 0.20
CA ASN A 48 -0.66 5.90 0.80
C ASN A 48 -0.52 5.07 2.08
N VAL A 49 0.70 4.86 2.54
CA VAL A 49 1.01 4.29 3.85
C VAL A 49 1.46 5.43 4.75
N PHE A 50 0.58 5.84 5.66
CA PHE A 50 0.93 6.81 6.67
C PHE A 50 1.56 6.12 7.87
N LEU A 51 2.43 6.84 8.59
CA LEU A 51 3.00 6.36 9.85
C LEU A 51 2.44 7.23 10.97
N SER A 52 1.88 6.61 11.99
CA SER A 52 1.53 7.30 13.24
C SER A 52 2.79 7.61 14.06
N ASP A 53 2.63 8.39 15.14
CA ASP A 53 3.71 8.72 16.08
C ASP A 53 4.41 7.48 16.66
N GLY A 54 3.74 6.32 16.67
CA GLY A 54 4.30 5.03 17.11
C GLY A 54 4.97 4.20 16.01
N SER A 55 5.18 4.76 14.82
CA SER A 55 5.57 4.02 13.60
C SER A 55 4.60 2.88 13.26
N GLU A 56 3.32 3.02 13.62
CA GLU A 56 2.29 2.09 13.16
C GLU A 56 1.84 2.49 11.75
N PRO A 57 1.90 1.58 10.76
CA PRO A 57 1.46 1.87 9.41
C PRO A 57 -0.06 1.92 9.32
N LEU A 58 -0.58 2.91 8.61
CA LEU A 58 -1.99 3.12 8.34
C LEU A 58 -2.22 3.11 6.82
N LEU A 59 -3.01 2.15 6.34
CA LEU A 59 -3.36 2.03 4.93
C LEU A 59 -4.51 2.98 4.59
N SER A 60 -4.32 3.82 3.58
CA SER A 60 -5.29 4.85 3.16
C SER A 60 -5.72 4.65 1.71
N GLU A 61 -6.82 5.29 1.31
CA GLU A 61 -7.37 5.22 -0.05
C GLU A 61 -7.75 3.78 -0.51
N CYS A 62 -7.98 2.88 0.44
CA CYS A 62 -8.43 1.53 0.17
C CYS A 62 -9.85 1.54 -0.43
N GLY A 63 -10.07 0.76 -1.50
CA GLY A 63 -11.41 0.53 -2.05
C GLY A 63 -12.02 1.75 -2.74
N LEU A 64 -11.25 2.81 -3.04
CA LEU A 64 -11.77 3.98 -3.76
C LEU A 64 -11.96 3.72 -5.26
N ARG A 65 -11.28 2.72 -5.83
CA ARG A 65 -11.28 2.43 -7.26
C ARG A 65 -12.69 2.25 -7.87
N PRO A 66 -13.61 1.47 -7.27
CA PRO A 66 -14.95 1.30 -7.81
C PRO A 66 -15.82 2.55 -7.76
N LEU A 67 -15.44 3.58 -6.99
CA LEU A 67 -16.17 4.84 -6.86
C LEU A 67 -15.86 5.83 -7.99
N ILE A 68 -14.83 5.56 -8.80
CA ILE A 68 -14.38 6.43 -9.88
C ILE A 68 -15.00 6.01 -11.21
N SER A 69 -15.68 6.95 -11.86
CA SER A 69 -16.26 6.79 -13.19
C SER A 69 -15.75 7.88 -14.14
N PRO A 70 -15.42 7.55 -15.41
CA PRO A 70 -15.49 6.21 -16.01
C PRO A 70 -14.34 5.28 -15.53
N PRO A 71 -14.44 3.96 -15.70
CA PRO A 71 -13.39 3.02 -15.30
C PRO A 71 -11.99 3.31 -15.88
N THR A 72 -11.94 3.92 -17.08
CA THR A 72 -10.70 4.38 -17.72
C THR A 72 -9.99 5.46 -16.90
N LEU A 73 -10.74 6.35 -16.26
CA LEU A 73 -10.21 7.36 -15.34
C LEU A 73 -9.64 6.70 -14.07
N ALA A 74 -10.33 5.69 -13.53
CA ALA A 74 -9.82 4.92 -12.40
C ALA A 74 -8.48 4.25 -12.72
N GLN A 75 -8.35 3.68 -13.93
CA GLN A 75 -7.09 3.08 -14.38
C GLN A 75 -5.95 4.10 -14.51
N ALA A 76 -6.25 5.32 -15.00
CA ALA A 76 -5.28 6.40 -15.09
C ALA A 76 -4.85 6.94 -13.70
N LEU A 77 -5.79 7.11 -12.77
CA LEU A 77 -5.53 7.64 -11.43
C LEU A 77 -4.78 6.67 -10.52
N PHE A 78 -5.11 5.38 -10.61
CA PHE A 78 -4.58 4.35 -9.71
C PHE A 78 -3.46 3.51 -10.32
N GLY A 79 -2.91 3.90 -11.49
CA GLY A 79 -1.84 3.25 -12.26
C GLY A 79 -1.10 2.12 -11.55
N TYR A 80 -1.70 0.92 -11.58
CA TYR A 80 -1.25 -0.21 -10.77
C TYR A 80 0.10 -0.70 -11.27
N LYS A 81 1.06 -0.89 -10.35
CA LYS A 81 2.41 -1.34 -10.71
C LYS A 81 2.48 -2.83 -11.04
N ALA A 82 1.48 -3.61 -10.60
CA ALA A 82 1.44 -5.04 -10.85
C ALA A 82 1.25 -5.31 -12.36
N PRO A 83 2.19 -5.99 -13.03
CA PRO A 83 2.16 -6.16 -14.49
C PRO A 83 0.93 -6.92 -14.97
N GLU A 84 0.44 -7.86 -14.17
CA GLU A 84 -0.74 -8.67 -14.46
C GLU A 84 -2.05 -7.89 -14.39
N ALA A 85 -2.07 -6.72 -13.73
CA ALA A 85 -3.28 -5.93 -13.54
C ALA A 85 -3.85 -5.38 -14.86
N ALA A 86 -2.99 -5.14 -15.86
CA ALA A 86 -3.42 -4.69 -17.18
C ALA A 86 -4.16 -5.80 -17.96
N GLN A 87 -3.88 -7.07 -17.67
CA GLN A 87 -4.45 -8.22 -18.36
C GLN A 87 -5.66 -8.80 -17.63
N HIS A 88 -5.59 -8.91 -16.31
CA HIS A 88 -6.58 -9.63 -15.49
C HIS A 88 -7.42 -8.70 -14.59
N GLY A 89 -7.14 -7.40 -14.63
CA GLY A 89 -7.73 -6.44 -13.69
C GLY A 89 -7.05 -6.48 -12.33
N VAL A 90 -7.48 -5.59 -11.44
CA VAL A 90 -6.89 -5.46 -10.10
C VAL A 90 -7.42 -6.57 -9.19
N SER A 91 -6.51 -7.26 -8.52
CA SER A 91 -6.81 -8.38 -7.61
C SER A 91 -6.01 -8.26 -6.31
N PRO A 92 -6.36 -9.04 -5.26
CA PRO A 92 -5.56 -9.09 -4.03
C PRO A 92 -4.08 -9.43 -4.27
N MET A 93 -3.77 -10.24 -5.29
CA MET A 93 -2.39 -10.57 -5.66
C MET A 93 -1.62 -9.35 -6.17
N CYS A 94 -2.31 -8.41 -6.81
CA CYS A 94 -1.70 -7.17 -7.24
C CYS A 94 -1.29 -6.30 -6.03
N ASP A 95 -2.03 -6.36 -4.91
CA ASP A 95 -1.61 -5.68 -3.65
C ASP A 95 -0.34 -6.32 -3.10
N VAL A 96 -0.18 -7.65 -3.19
CA VAL A 96 1.03 -8.36 -2.77
C VAL A 96 2.23 -7.92 -3.60
N TYR A 97 2.07 -7.73 -4.91
CA TYR A 97 3.12 -7.16 -5.76
C TYR A 97 3.51 -5.75 -5.28
N CYS A 98 2.53 -4.90 -5.03
CA CYS A 98 2.78 -3.53 -4.55
C CYS A 98 3.43 -3.51 -3.17
N LEU A 99 3.07 -4.44 -2.27
CA LEU A 99 3.76 -4.64 -1.00
C LEU A 99 5.24 -4.99 -1.22
N GLY A 100 5.56 -5.87 -2.18
CA GLY A 100 6.94 -6.18 -2.56
C GLY A 100 7.72 -4.93 -2.99
N ILE A 101 7.11 -4.04 -3.77
CA ILE A 101 7.71 -2.76 -4.13
C ILE A 101 7.95 -1.89 -2.89
N ILE A 102 6.97 -1.74 -2.01
CA ILE A 102 7.11 -0.95 -0.77
C ILE A 102 8.22 -1.53 0.11
N VAL A 103 8.33 -2.86 0.23
CA VAL A 103 9.44 -3.51 0.95
C VAL A 103 10.77 -3.11 0.34
N LEU A 104 10.93 -3.14 -0.98
CA LEU A 104 12.15 -2.69 -1.65
C LEU A 104 12.46 -1.20 -1.40
N GLU A 105 11.44 -0.34 -1.43
CA GLU A 105 11.60 1.09 -1.10
C GLU A 105 12.04 1.27 0.35
N ILE A 106 11.46 0.53 1.30
CA ILE A 106 11.85 0.53 2.70
C ILE A 106 13.28 -0.02 2.87
N LEU A 107 13.70 -1.05 2.15
CA LEU A 107 15.05 -1.60 2.29
C LEU A 107 16.13 -0.67 1.73
N THR A 108 15.81 0.02 0.63
CA THR A 108 16.80 0.79 -0.13
C THR A 108 16.79 2.29 0.17
N GLY A 109 15.70 2.80 0.75
CA GLY A 109 15.46 4.24 0.90
C GLY A 109 15.23 4.96 -0.44
N LYS A 110 15.00 4.23 -1.53
CA LYS A 110 14.82 4.77 -2.89
C LYS A 110 13.36 4.64 -3.31
N LYS A 111 12.86 5.66 -3.98
CA LYS A 111 11.51 5.67 -4.57
C LYS A 111 11.49 4.90 -5.90
N SER A 112 10.38 4.19 -6.14
CA SER A 112 10.09 3.45 -7.38
C SER A 112 9.31 4.23 -8.43
#